data_AF-A0A552LZ15-F1
#
_entry.id   AF-A0A552LZ15-F1
#
_cell.length_a   1.000
_cell.length_b   1.000
_cell.length_c   1.000
_cell.angle_alpha   90.00
_cell.angle_beta   90.00
_cell.angle_gamma   90.00
#
_symmetry.space_group_name_H-M   'P 1'
#
loop_
_entity.id
_entity.type
_entity.pdbx_description
1 polymer ?
#
loop_
_entity_poly.entity_id
_entity_poly.type
_entity_poly.pdbx_seq_one_letter_code
_entity_poly.pdbx_strand_id
1 'polypeptide(L)' 'MNYRLIKTVEVMEIGQKVKVCRLRDRVNSDVAGKLGKVGVIKNFKMTDGSGVGAVVQFDDKTATWFFEDELKLI' A
#
# COMPACT_ATOMS: atom_id res chain seq x y z
N MET A 1 25.43 -27.42 1.58
CA MET A 1 25.17 -26.34 0.59
C MET A 1 24.16 -25.39 1.23
N ASN A 2 24.60 -24.27 1.81
CA ASN A 2 23.71 -23.35 2.53
C ASN A 2 23.19 -22.29 1.56
N TYR A 3 21.95 -22.45 1.06
CA TYR A 3 21.27 -21.42 0.29
C TYR A 3 20.78 -20.34 1.25
N ARG A 4 21.67 -19.36 1.39
CA ARG A 4 21.47 -18.04 1.99
C ARG A 4 20.36 -17.29 1.21
N LEU A 5 19.47 -16.66 1.97
CA LEU A 5 18.37 -15.76 1.55
C LEU A 5 17.30 -16.38 0.64
N ILE A 6 16.23 -16.89 1.26
CA ILE A 6 14.92 -16.49 0.75
C ILE A 6 14.82 -14.99 0.97
N LYS A 7 14.94 -14.19 -0.09
CA LYS A 7 14.30 -12.87 -0.08
C LYS A 7 12.84 -13.20 0.17
N THR A 8 12.33 -12.97 1.37
CA THR A 8 10.90 -12.87 1.58
C THR A 8 10.46 -11.84 0.54
N VAL A 9 9.83 -12.29 -0.54
CA VAL A 9 9.01 -11.39 -1.32
C VAL A 9 8.05 -10.82 -0.28
N GLU A 10 8.15 -9.53 0.02
CA GLU A 10 7.24 -8.88 0.94
C GLU A 10 5.88 -8.83 0.23
N VAL A 11 5.21 -9.97 0.18
CA VAL A 11 3.90 -10.11 -0.43
C VAL A 11 2.97 -9.32 0.47
N MET A 12 2.49 -8.18 -0.02
CA MET A 12 1.41 -7.48 0.64
C MET A 12 0.20 -8.41 0.66
N GLU A 13 -0.29 -8.71 1.86
CA GLU A 13 -1.46 -9.53 2.10
C GLU A 13 -2.63 -8.69 2.63
N ILE A 14 -3.86 -9.11 2.32
CA ILE A 14 -5.05 -8.50 2.89
C ILE A 14 -5.05 -8.73 4.42
N GLY A 15 -5.27 -7.67 5.19
CA GLY A 15 -5.23 -7.68 6.65
C GLY A 15 -3.93 -7.16 7.24
N GLN A 16 -2.90 -6.92 6.44
CA GLN A 16 -1.65 -6.32 6.91
C GLN A 16 -1.78 -4.80 7.06
N LYS A 17 -1.02 -4.27 8.03
CA LYS A 17 -0.90 -2.83 8.24
C LYS A 17 0.17 -2.27 7.31
N VAL A 18 -0.19 -1.19 6.65
CA VAL A 18 0.71 -0.46 5.74
C VAL A 18 0.68 1.01 6.06
N LYS A 19 1.83 1.66 5.92
CA LYS A 19 2.01 3.09 6.09
C LYS A 19 2.24 3.74 4.73
N VAL A 20 1.47 4.79 4.44
CA VAL A 20 1.71 5.62 3.25
C VAL A 20 2.99 6.41 3.48
N CYS A 21 4.06 6.10 2.75
CA CYS A 21 5.36 6.76 2.93
C CYS A 21 5.64 7.81 1.86
N ARG A 22 5.11 7.61 0.65
CA ARG A 22 5.31 8.49 -0.49
C ARG A 22 4.02 8.57 -1.28
N LEU A 23 3.84 9.69 -1.99
CA LEU A 23 2.73 9.92 -2.90
C LEU A 23 3.29 10.56 -4.16
N ARG A 24 2.70 10.22 -5.32
CA ARG A 24 3.01 10.93 -6.57
C ARG A 24 2.57 12.39 -6.52
N ASP A 25 3.26 13.23 -7.29
CA ASP A 25 2.99 14.67 -7.42
C ASP A 25 1.55 14.99 -7.86
N ARG A 26 0.91 14.07 -8.59
CA ARG A 26 -0.48 14.18 -9.05
C ARG A 26 -1.44 13.28 -8.27
N VAL A 27 -1.53 13.50 -6.96
CA VAL A 27 -2.54 12.84 -6.13
C VAL A 27 -3.64 13.81 -5.71
N ASN A 28 -4.83 13.27 -5.48
CA ASN A 28 -5.96 14.08 -5.02
C ASN A 28 -5.70 14.60 -3.59
N SER A 29 -6.27 15.74 -3.22
CA SER A 29 -6.10 16.36 -1.90
C SER A 29 -6.47 15.40 -0.75
N ASP A 30 -7.45 14.52 -0.97
CA ASP A 30 -7.86 13.48 -0.02
C ASP A 30 -6.72 12.49 0.27
N VAL A 31 -5.99 12.07 -0.77
CA VAL A 31 -4.86 11.15 -0.70
C VAL A 31 -3.66 11.84 -0.04
N ALA A 32 -3.41 13.11 -0.38
CA ALA A 32 -2.36 13.92 0.25
C ALA A 32 -2.53 14.00 1.77
N GLY A 33 -3.78 14.12 2.26
CA GLY A 33 -4.11 14.09 3.69
C GLY A 33 -3.90 12.74 4.38
N LYS A 34 -3.67 11.66 3.63
CA LYS A 34 -3.35 10.32 4.15
C LYS A 34 -1.84 10.04 4.18
N LEU A 35 -1.00 10.94 3.70
CA LEU A 35 0.46 10.80 3.77
C LEU A 35 0.91 10.61 5.23
N GLY A 36 1.71 9.59 5.48
CA GLY A 36 2.19 9.27 6.83
C GLY A 36 1.18 8.54 7.72
N LYS A 37 -0.08 8.36 7.29
CA LYS A 37 -1.07 7.57 8.01
C LYS A 37 -0.84 6.08 7.78
N VAL A 38 -1.27 5.30 8.76
CA VAL A 38 -1.27 3.84 8.72
C VAL A 38 -2.70 3.38 8.46
N GLY A 39 -2.86 2.41 7.56
CA GLY A 39 -4.12 1.73 7.34
C GLY A 39 -3.91 0.23 7.15
N VAL A 40 -5.01 -0.49 6.91
CA VAL A 40 -5.02 -1.93 6.72
C VAL A 40 -5.39 -2.24 5.27
N ILE A 41 -4.64 -3.13 4.62
CA ILE A 41 -5.00 -3.60 3.29
C ILE A 41 -6.29 -4.39 3.38
N LYS A 42 -7.32 -3.94 2.65
CA LYS A 42 -8.64 -4.56 2.61
C LYS A 42 -8.85 -5.36 1.33
N ASN A 43 -8.25 -4.91 0.24
CA ASN A 43 -8.38 -5.54 -1.06
C ASN A 43 -7.24 -5.10 -1.99
N PHE A 44 -7.12 -5.74 -3.14
CA PHE A 44 -6.25 -5.27 -4.23
C PHE A 44 -7.09 -4.93 -5.46
N LYS A 45 -6.70 -3.89 -6.18
CA LYS A 45 -7.34 -3.42 -7.40
C LYS A 45 -6.29 -3.27 -8.49
N MET A 46 -6.55 -3.86 -9.65
CA MET A 46 -5.71 -3.71 -10.82
C MET A 46 -5.88 -2.30 -11.40
N THR A 47 -4.77 -1.64 -11.74
CA THR A 47 -4.78 -0.31 -12.36
C THR A 47 -4.42 -0.42 -13.84
N ASP A 48 -5.05 0.41 -14.67
CA ASP A 48 -4.96 0.40 -16.13
C ASP A 48 -3.53 0.63 -16.71
N GLY A 49 -2.55 0.98 -15.86
CA GLY A 49 -1.15 1.22 -16.23
C GLY A 49 -0.18 0.07 -15.91
N SER A 50 -0.66 -1.18 -15.81
CA SER A 50 0.13 -2.39 -15.50
C SER A 50 0.53 -2.58 -14.02
N GLY A 51 0.01 -1.77 -13.10
CA GLY A 51 0.28 -1.88 -11.66
C GLY A 51 -0.85 -2.55 -10.88
N VAL A 52 -0.50 -3.15 -9.74
CA VAL A 52 -1.48 -3.53 -8.70
C VAL A 52 -1.56 -2.40 -7.67
N GLY A 53 -2.77 -1.91 -7.42
CA GLY A 53 -3.05 -1.00 -6.32
C GLY A 53 -3.58 -1.77 -5.11
N ALA A 54 -3.10 -1.45 -3.92
CA ALA A 54 -3.65 -1.95 -2.67
C ALA A 54 -4.71 -0.97 -2.14
N VAL A 55 -5.90 -1.49 -1.85
CA VAL A 55 -6.99 -0.76 -1.20
C VAL A 55 -6.71 -0.76 0.30
N VAL A 56 -6.39 0.41 0.83
CA VAL A 56 -6.06 0.60 2.24
C VAL A 56 -7.25 1.27 2.93
N GLN A 57 -7.76 0.61 3.97
CA GLN A 57 -8.77 1.17 4.85
C GLN A 57 -8.09 1.84 6.04
N PHE A 58 -8.43 3.11 6.25
CA PHE A 58 -7.96 3.89 7.40
C PHE A 58 -9.00 3.87 8.52
N ASP A 59 -8.56 4.28 9.72
CA ASP A 59 -9.38 4.38 10.92
C ASP A 59 -10.59 5.32 10.74
N ASP A 60 -10.44 6.31 9.86
CA ASP A 60 -11.47 7.31 9.48
C ASP A 60 -12.64 6.72 8.67
N LYS A 61 -12.77 5.39 8.61
CA LYS A 61 -13.69 4.59 7.76
C LYS A 61 -13.55 4.80 6.25
N THR A 62 -12.73 5.75 5.81
CA THR A 62 -12.37 5.96 4.41
C THR A 62 -11.51 4.81 3.89
N ALA A 63 -11.76 4.36 2.67
CA ALA A 63 -10.93 3.41 1.95
C ALA A 63 -10.42 4.05 0.66
N THR A 64 -9.10 4.06 0.49
CA THR A 64 -8.42 4.65 -0.67
C THR A 64 -7.41 3.65 -1.21
N TRP A 65 -7.27 3.60 -2.54
CA TRP A 65 -6.30 2.72 -3.18
C TRP A 65 -4.98 3.47 -3.41
N PHE A 66 -3.87 2.79 -3.18
CA PHE A 66 -2.51 3.30 -3.36
C PHE A 66 -1.70 2.27 -4.13
N PHE A 67 -0.59 2.69 -4.73
CA PHE A 67 0.33 1.75 -5.33
C PHE A 67 1.14 1.01 -4.26
N GLU A 68 1.53 -0.22 -4.55
CA GLU A 68 2.45 -1.00 -3.68
C GLU A 68 3.72 -0.21 -3.35
N ASP A 69 4.29 0.50 -4.35
CA ASP A 69 5.50 1.31 -4.19
C ASP A 69 5.31 2.52 -3.25
N GLU A 70 4.08 2.99 -3.05
CA GLU A 70 3.74 4.12 -2.17
C GLU A 70 3.55 3.67 -0.70
N LEU A 71 3.35 2.37 -0.50
CA LEU A 71 3.01 1.75 0.77
C LEU A 71 4.22 1.02 1.34
N LYS A 72 4.38 1.12 2.66
CA LYS A 72 5.40 0.40 3.39
C LYS A 72 4.77 -0.49 4.45
N LEU A 73 5.07 -1.77 4.42
CA LEU A 73 4.68 -2.72 5.46
C LEU A 73 5.34 -2.32 6.79
N ILE A 74 4.58 -2.46 7.89
CA ILE A 74 5.02 -2.14 9.25
C ILE A 74 4.75 -3.29 10.22
#